data_AF-A0A960U3W6-F1
#
_entry.id   AF-A0A960U3W6-F1
#
_cell.length_a   1.000
_cell.length_b   1.000
_cell.length_c   1.000
_cell.angle_alpha   90.00
_cell.angle_beta   90.00
_cell.angle_gamma   90.00
#
_symmetry.space_group_name_H-M   'P 1'
#
loop_
_entity.id
_entity.type
_entity.pdbx_description
1 polymer ?
#
loop_
_entity_poly.entity_id
_entity_poly.type
_entity_poly.pdbx_seq_one_letter_code
_entity_poly.pdbx_strand_id
1 'polypeptide(L)'
;GVDVYVPGGADMEIGLDKLLAWRDAKNVPMLAANINDAETKEPLFEPYKIFERNGLKVAVIGLAGSKPYATTRANADYQTELRAQVRERAAKGQSPRLFARLRTEWAKAAKSGDNAKQKKLVRKMMGEADFGGKSGEEAREEPDVAPEPAYTGRKFRLADPVVAANRVIDEIGKKADLFVAVANVDEAEMEALRKNVPRLHFVVDGFRDSYGGRGGIERTERPHPLTVGHKGKYVGLVKIRVVDGETDEFVDMGARTRAVESLKRLERAWKRLEDRAEGNDPLTYYDKDSRYYRRAETMKRRIDELRAKASYSPEGKSYFEIDQLMLDKAYPADAALEARMHEVEGTGAVEAEGTS
;
A
#
# COMPACT_ATOMS: atom_id res chain seq x y z
N GLY A 1 12.30 -17.41 11.88
CA GLY A 1 13.08 -16.15 11.88
C GLY A 1 12.43 -15.17 10.93
N VAL A 2 12.67 -13.87 11.10
CA VAL A 2 12.20 -12.83 10.17
C VAL A 2 13.26 -12.62 9.08
N ASP A 3 12.86 -12.66 7.81
CA ASP A 3 13.79 -12.52 6.68
C ASP A 3 14.16 -11.06 6.36
N VAL A 4 13.19 -10.13 6.50
CA VAL A 4 13.35 -8.70 6.26
C VAL A 4 12.44 -7.90 7.19
N TYR A 5 12.86 -6.68 7.50
CA TYR A 5 12.10 -5.69 8.25
C TYR A 5 12.14 -4.36 7.50
N VAL A 6 11.07 -3.57 7.57
CA VAL A 6 11.02 -2.22 6.98
C VAL A 6 10.64 -1.24 8.09
N PRO A 7 11.45 -0.18 8.31
CA PRO A 7 11.11 0.85 9.29
C PRO A 7 9.76 1.49 8.95
N GLY A 8 8.84 1.43 9.91
CA GLY A 8 7.60 2.21 9.90
C GLY A 8 7.77 3.52 10.63
N GLY A 9 6.79 4.42 10.54
CA GLY A 9 6.93 5.75 11.13
C GLY A 9 7.10 5.79 12.65
N ALA A 10 6.61 4.80 13.39
CA ALA A 10 6.86 4.68 14.84
C ALA A 10 8.33 4.31 15.17
N ASP A 11 8.96 3.43 14.37
CA ASP A 11 10.40 3.10 14.50
C ASP A 11 11.30 4.30 14.26
N MET A 12 10.71 5.29 13.63
CA MET A 12 11.32 6.42 13.00
C MET A 12 11.25 7.63 13.95
N GLU A 13 10.29 7.63 14.88
CA GLU A 13 10.16 8.51 16.05
C GLU A 13 11.12 8.17 17.22
N ILE A 14 11.80 7.02 17.20
CA ILE A 14 12.78 6.68 18.25
C ILE A 14 14.10 7.46 18.07
N GLY A 15 14.29 8.12 16.92
CA GLY A 15 15.51 8.83 16.53
C GLY A 15 16.44 7.99 15.68
N LEU A 16 17.13 8.64 14.72
CA LEU A 16 17.93 7.96 13.70
C LEU A 16 19.07 7.14 14.30
N ASP A 17 19.79 7.65 15.30
CA ASP A 17 20.91 6.94 15.90
C ASP A 17 20.48 5.61 16.55
N LYS A 18 19.33 5.61 17.23
CA LYS A 18 18.76 4.38 17.81
C LYS A 18 18.29 3.42 16.73
N LEU A 19 17.69 3.92 15.66
CA LEU A 19 17.26 3.09 14.53
C LEU A 19 18.45 2.44 13.80
N LEU A 20 19.55 3.19 13.61
CA LEU A 20 20.79 2.66 13.02
C LEU A 20 21.49 1.67 13.96
N ALA A 21 21.53 1.96 15.26
CA ALA A 21 22.02 1.00 16.25
C ALA A 21 21.16 -0.28 16.27
N TRP A 22 19.85 -0.15 16.08
CA TRP A 22 18.93 -1.29 15.99
C TRP A 22 19.20 -2.13 14.73
N ARG A 23 19.42 -1.49 13.59
CA ARG A 23 19.87 -2.12 12.33
C ARG A 23 21.16 -2.91 12.53
N ASP A 24 22.15 -2.32 13.20
CA ASP A 24 23.48 -2.90 13.35
C ASP A 24 23.53 -4.00 14.42
N ALA A 25 22.67 -3.93 15.45
CA ALA A 25 22.64 -4.87 16.55
C ALA A 25 21.77 -6.11 16.32
N LYS A 26 20.85 -6.08 15.34
CA LYS A 26 19.90 -7.20 15.12
C LYS A 26 20.29 -8.06 13.93
N ASN A 27 19.99 -9.34 14.07
CA ASN A 27 20.17 -10.33 13.01
C ASN A 27 19.03 -10.32 11.97
N VAL A 28 18.26 -9.23 11.86
CA VAL A 28 17.17 -9.09 10.88
C VAL A 28 17.53 -7.99 9.89
N PRO A 29 17.70 -8.30 8.59
CA PRO A 29 17.96 -7.31 7.56
C PRO A 29 16.87 -6.23 7.53
N MET A 30 17.25 -4.97 7.72
CA MET A 30 16.35 -3.82 7.57
C MET A 30 16.50 -3.22 6.18
N LEU A 31 15.40 -3.10 5.45
CA LEU A 31 15.36 -2.57 4.09
C LEU A 31 14.63 -1.23 4.04
N ALA A 32 15.21 -0.24 3.35
CA ALA A 32 14.52 0.99 2.99
C ALA A 32 15.20 1.68 1.79
N ALA A 33 14.51 1.71 0.66
CA ALA A 33 15.00 2.34 -0.56
C ALA A 33 14.89 3.88 -0.54
N ASN A 34 14.11 4.43 0.39
CA ASN A 34 13.75 5.84 0.41
C ASN A 34 14.17 6.59 1.67
N ILE A 35 15.01 6.01 2.53
CA ILE A 35 15.60 6.70 3.69
C ILE A 35 17.07 6.96 3.40
N ASN A 36 17.42 8.24 3.24
CA ASN A 36 18.78 8.68 2.93
C ASN A 36 19.30 9.64 3.99
N ASP A 37 20.62 9.76 4.10
CA ASP A 37 21.26 10.78 4.91
C ASP A 37 20.88 12.18 4.38
N ALA A 38 20.56 13.12 5.28
CA ALA A 38 20.13 14.45 4.86
C ALA A 38 21.26 15.27 4.24
N GLU A 39 22.51 15.03 4.59
CA GLU A 39 23.66 15.78 4.10
C GLU A 39 24.26 15.10 2.87
N THR A 40 24.68 13.84 3.00
CA THR A 40 25.38 13.13 1.93
C THR A 40 24.45 12.64 0.82
N LYS A 41 23.15 12.53 1.11
CA LYS A 41 22.13 11.92 0.25
C LYS A 41 22.34 10.43 0.00
N GLU A 42 23.27 9.80 0.69
CA GLU A 42 23.55 8.36 0.60
C GLU A 42 22.45 7.54 1.28
N PRO A 43 22.16 6.32 0.80
CA PRO A 43 21.18 5.43 1.43
C PRO A 43 21.63 5.01 2.83
N LEU A 44 20.71 5.05 3.80
CA LEU A 44 20.97 4.63 5.18
C LEU A 44 20.65 3.16 5.44
N PHE A 45 19.97 2.50 4.50
CA PHE A 45 19.58 1.09 4.55
C PHE A 45 19.77 0.46 3.18
N GLU A 46 19.85 -0.87 3.16
CA GLU A 46 19.81 -1.62 1.92
C GLU A 46 18.45 -1.42 1.23
N PRO A 47 18.40 -1.13 -0.08
CA PRO A 47 17.14 -0.84 -0.76
C PRO A 47 16.28 -2.09 -1.00
N TYR A 48 16.94 -3.23 -1.23
CA TYR A 48 16.26 -4.49 -1.56
C TYR A 48 17.10 -5.71 -1.18
N LYS A 49 16.45 -6.88 -1.23
CA LYS A 49 17.11 -8.19 -1.18
C LYS A 49 16.45 -9.14 -2.16
N ILE A 50 17.23 -9.90 -2.90
CA ILE A 50 16.72 -10.93 -3.83
C ILE A 50 16.76 -12.29 -3.14
N PHE A 51 15.63 -12.99 -3.16
CA PHE A 51 15.50 -14.35 -2.65
C PHE A 51 15.28 -15.30 -3.81
N GLU A 52 16.04 -16.39 -3.85
CA GLU A 52 15.76 -17.49 -4.77
C GLU A 52 14.91 -18.55 -4.06
N ARG A 53 13.73 -18.84 -4.62
CA ARG A 53 12.77 -19.81 -4.08
C ARG A 53 12.15 -20.58 -5.23
N ASN A 54 12.30 -21.90 -5.23
CA ASN A 54 11.73 -22.79 -6.24
C ASN A 54 12.07 -22.36 -7.69
N GLY A 55 13.31 -21.89 -7.91
CA GLY A 55 13.78 -21.41 -9.22
C GLY A 55 13.36 -19.99 -9.59
N LEU A 56 12.54 -19.31 -8.76
CA LEU A 56 12.15 -17.91 -8.95
C LEU A 56 13.02 -16.97 -8.13
N LYS A 57 13.48 -15.88 -8.75
CA LYS A 57 14.17 -14.77 -8.09
C LYS A 57 13.16 -13.69 -7.71
N VAL A 58 12.90 -13.58 -6.42
CA VAL A 58 11.96 -12.62 -5.84
C VAL A 58 12.74 -11.45 -5.24
N ALA A 59 12.67 -10.28 -5.87
CA ALA A 59 13.17 -9.04 -5.32
C ALA A 59 12.18 -8.48 -4.28
N VAL A 60 12.64 -8.33 -3.05
CA VAL A 60 11.91 -7.68 -1.97
C VAL A 60 12.50 -6.28 -1.74
N ILE A 61 11.68 -5.25 -1.94
CA ILE A 61 12.05 -3.83 -1.84
C ILE A 61 11.46 -3.24 -0.55
N GLY A 62 12.26 -2.53 0.23
CA GLY A 62 11.76 -1.84 1.43
C GLY A 62 11.30 -0.42 1.12
N LEU A 63 10.10 -0.02 1.55
CA LEU A 63 9.57 1.33 1.38
C LEU A 63 8.98 1.87 2.70
N ALA A 64 9.59 2.91 3.26
CA ALA A 64 9.07 3.58 4.45
C ALA A 64 8.06 4.67 4.04
N GLY A 65 6.92 4.76 4.69
CA GLY A 65 5.93 5.81 4.43
C GLY A 65 6.20 7.09 5.20
N SER A 66 5.51 8.15 4.77
CA SER A 66 5.70 9.50 5.31
C SER A 66 4.94 9.80 6.61
N LYS A 67 4.15 8.87 7.14
CA LYS A 67 3.37 9.00 8.39
C LYS A 67 3.72 7.91 9.42
N PRO A 68 3.74 8.19 10.74
CA PRO A 68 3.28 9.39 11.44
C PRO A 68 4.28 10.56 11.51
N TYR A 69 5.42 10.50 10.81
CA TYR A 69 6.42 11.57 10.84
C TYR A 69 5.87 12.99 10.71
N ALA A 70 4.73 13.17 10.02
CA ALA A 70 4.03 14.44 9.87
C ALA A 70 3.65 15.18 11.17
N THR A 71 3.75 14.57 12.37
CA THR A 71 3.39 15.20 13.65
C THR A 71 4.56 15.77 14.45
N THR A 72 5.81 15.59 14.02
CA THR A 72 6.98 16.18 14.71
C THR A 72 7.42 17.50 14.07
N ARG A 73 7.75 18.50 14.90
CA ARG A 73 8.11 19.87 14.45
C ARG A 73 9.34 19.91 13.54
N ALA A 74 10.28 18.97 13.70
CA ALA A 74 11.39 18.72 12.78
C ALA A 74 10.96 18.46 11.32
N ASN A 75 9.71 18.06 11.11
CA ASN A 75 9.13 17.81 9.80
C ASN A 75 8.46 19.06 9.20
N ALA A 76 8.18 20.12 9.96
CA ALA A 76 7.66 21.37 9.42
C ALA A 76 8.71 22.02 8.49
N ASP A 77 9.98 21.98 8.89
CA ASP A 77 11.10 22.45 8.07
C ASP A 77 11.31 21.56 6.85
N TYR A 78 11.29 20.22 7.01
CA TYR A 78 11.41 19.29 5.88
C TYR A 78 10.25 19.39 4.89
N GLN A 79 9.01 19.53 5.37
CA GLN A 79 7.84 19.74 4.51
C GLN A 79 7.87 21.10 3.84
N THR A 80 8.37 22.14 4.53
CA THR A 80 8.59 23.47 3.95
C THR A 80 9.66 23.39 2.87
N GLU A 81 10.74 22.65 3.10
CA GLU A 81 11.85 22.47 2.17
C GLU A 81 11.50 21.54 1.00
N LEU A 82 10.68 20.51 1.21
CA LEU A 82 10.14 19.65 0.15
C LEU A 82 9.11 20.41 -0.68
N ARG A 83 8.23 21.21 -0.06
CA ARG A 83 7.32 22.12 -0.76
C ARG A 83 8.10 23.22 -1.47
N ALA A 84 9.20 23.70 -0.92
CA ALA A 84 10.10 24.65 -1.55
C ALA A 84 10.82 23.99 -2.74
N GLN A 85 11.33 22.77 -2.63
CA GLN A 85 11.94 22.01 -3.72
C GLN A 85 10.94 21.64 -4.81
N VAL A 86 9.69 21.31 -4.46
CA VAL A 86 8.59 21.08 -5.41
C VAL A 86 8.19 22.39 -6.07
N ARG A 87 8.13 23.51 -5.32
CA ARG A 87 7.92 24.86 -5.87
C ARG A 87 9.09 25.34 -6.72
N GLU A 88 10.31 24.96 -6.39
CA GLU A 88 11.55 25.30 -7.09
C GLU A 88 11.67 24.45 -8.36
N ARG A 89 11.30 23.17 -8.31
CA ARG A 89 11.12 22.31 -9.50
C ARG A 89 9.97 22.79 -10.38
N ALA A 90 8.90 23.30 -9.79
CA ALA A 90 7.82 23.98 -10.51
C ALA A 90 8.27 25.35 -11.08
N ALA A 91 9.16 26.08 -10.39
CA ALA A 91 9.72 27.35 -10.83
C ALA A 91 10.82 27.17 -11.90
N LYS A 92 11.52 26.03 -11.91
CA LYS A 92 12.45 25.56 -12.95
C LYS A 92 11.74 25.08 -14.24
N GLY A 93 10.45 25.41 -14.42
CA GLY A 93 9.77 25.28 -15.73
C GLY A 93 8.44 24.54 -15.77
N GLN A 94 7.80 24.24 -14.64
CA GLN A 94 6.45 23.66 -14.62
C GLN A 94 5.56 24.34 -13.56
N SER A 95 5.11 25.56 -13.82
CA SER A 95 4.11 26.20 -12.96
C SER A 95 2.71 25.60 -13.26
N PRO A 96 2.03 24.96 -12.29
CA PRO A 96 0.76 24.28 -12.54
C PRO A 96 -0.35 25.22 -13.05
N ARG A 97 -0.28 26.50 -12.68
CA ARG A 97 -1.26 27.52 -13.12
C ARG A 97 -1.07 27.94 -14.58
N LEU A 98 0.17 28.06 -15.06
CA LEU A 98 0.43 28.33 -16.47
C LEU A 98 0.06 27.11 -17.33
N PHE A 99 0.40 25.89 -16.88
CA PHE A 99 0.02 24.66 -17.58
C PHE A 99 -1.50 24.43 -17.59
N ALA A 100 -2.20 24.68 -16.49
CA ALA A 100 -3.67 24.62 -16.46
C ALA A 100 -4.28 25.63 -17.45
N ARG A 101 -3.73 26.85 -17.52
CA ARG A 101 -4.17 27.87 -18.48
C ARG A 101 -3.87 27.46 -19.92
N LEU A 102 -2.65 26.99 -20.22
CA LEU A 102 -2.24 26.55 -21.55
C LEU A 102 -3.01 25.31 -22.02
N ARG A 103 -3.30 24.34 -21.14
CA ARG A 103 -4.19 23.20 -21.44
C ARG A 103 -5.61 23.64 -21.72
N THR A 104 -6.13 24.59 -20.93
CA THR A 104 -7.47 25.14 -21.14
C THR A 104 -7.57 25.85 -22.49
N GLU A 105 -6.56 26.64 -22.87
CA GLU A 105 -6.53 27.30 -24.17
C GLU A 105 -6.30 26.34 -25.33
N TRP A 106 -5.49 25.31 -25.14
CA TRP A 106 -5.27 24.26 -26.15
C TRP A 106 -6.56 23.46 -26.40
N ALA A 107 -7.30 23.11 -25.34
CA ALA A 107 -8.58 22.42 -25.45
C ALA A 107 -9.66 23.29 -26.13
N LYS A 108 -9.63 24.62 -25.90
CA LYS A 108 -10.49 25.56 -26.62
C LYS A 108 -10.13 25.66 -28.10
N ALA A 109 -8.83 25.74 -28.43
CA ALA A 109 -8.34 25.75 -29.81
C ALA A 109 -8.65 24.43 -30.54
N ALA A 110 -8.65 23.29 -29.82
CA ALA A 110 -9.06 21.99 -30.35
C ALA A 110 -10.52 21.98 -30.78
N LYS A 111 -11.41 22.54 -29.93
CA LYS A 111 -12.84 22.63 -30.23
C LYS A 111 -13.15 23.58 -31.39
N SER A 112 -12.29 24.56 -31.66
CA SER A 112 -12.44 25.50 -32.77
C SER A 112 -11.67 25.10 -34.05
N GLY A 113 -10.92 23.98 -34.04
CA GLY A 113 -10.13 23.52 -35.18
C GLY A 113 -8.90 24.37 -35.51
N ASP A 114 -8.43 25.22 -34.58
CA ASP A 114 -7.30 26.14 -34.81
C ASP A 114 -5.94 25.43 -34.55
N ASN A 115 -5.54 24.62 -35.52
CA ASN A 115 -4.35 23.76 -35.46
C ASN A 115 -3.04 24.58 -35.37
N ALA A 116 -3.00 25.80 -35.92
CA ALA A 116 -1.84 26.68 -35.83
C ALA A 116 -1.62 27.18 -34.39
N LYS A 117 -2.71 27.55 -33.71
CA LYS A 117 -2.68 27.96 -32.31
C LYS A 117 -2.37 26.80 -31.37
N GLN A 118 -2.87 25.60 -31.66
CA GLN A 118 -2.50 24.39 -30.91
C GLN A 118 -0.99 24.11 -30.97
N LYS A 119 -0.39 24.16 -32.16
CA LYS A 119 1.04 23.89 -32.35
C LYS A 119 1.93 24.92 -31.63
N LYS A 120 1.51 26.19 -31.62
CA LYS A 120 2.16 27.27 -30.86
C LYS A 120 2.06 27.08 -29.34
N LEU A 121 0.92 26.62 -28.84
CA LEU A 121 0.70 26.33 -27.41
C LEU A 121 1.51 25.12 -26.94
N VAL A 122 1.65 24.08 -27.77
CA VAL A 122 2.50 22.92 -27.49
C VAL A 122 3.97 23.33 -27.39
N ARG A 123 4.47 24.15 -28.33
CA ARG A 123 5.85 24.67 -28.28
C ARG A 123 6.11 25.51 -27.01
N LYS A 124 5.11 26.27 -26.56
CA LYS A 124 5.17 27.07 -25.33
C LYS A 124 5.13 26.23 -24.04
N MET A 125 4.50 25.04 -24.08
CA MET A 125 4.51 24.06 -22.98
C MET A 125 5.84 23.28 -22.91
N MET A 126 6.55 23.12 -24.03
CA MET A 126 7.78 22.32 -24.12
C MET A 126 9.07 23.10 -23.83
N GLY A 127 8.97 24.42 -23.58
CA GLY A 127 10.07 25.25 -23.04
C GLY A 127 11.37 25.24 -23.85
N GLU A 128 11.45 26.03 -24.91
CA GLU A 128 12.74 26.35 -25.56
C GLU A 128 13.48 27.45 -24.76
N ALA A 129 14.61 27.05 -24.14
CA ALA A 129 15.81 27.78 -23.67
C ALA A 129 15.70 29.02 -22.75
N ASP A 130 16.19 28.89 -21.50
CA ASP A 130 17.46 29.49 -21.01
C ASP A 130 17.50 29.59 -19.46
N PHE A 131 18.61 29.11 -18.87
CA PHE A 131 18.90 29.16 -17.44
C PHE A 131 19.38 30.57 -17.05
N GLY A 132 18.72 31.20 -16.06
CA GLY A 132 19.20 32.45 -15.49
C GLY A 132 18.45 32.95 -14.25
N GLY A 133 19.04 32.72 -13.07
CA GLY A 133 19.20 33.76 -12.04
C GLY A 133 18.10 34.05 -11.00
N LYS A 134 18.51 33.79 -9.74
CA LYS A 134 18.42 34.62 -8.51
C LYS A 134 17.25 34.50 -7.53
N SER A 135 17.70 34.52 -6.27
CA SER A 135 17.10 34.35 -4.94
C SER A 135 16.39 35.61 -4.40
N GLY A 136 15.53 35.41 -3.40
CA GLY A 136 14.98 36.45 -2.53
C GLY A 136 14.23 35.82 -1.35
N GLU A 137 14.77 36.02 -0.15
CA GLU A 137 14.35 35.53 1.16
C GLU A 137 13.61 36.65 1.92
N GLU A 138 12.66 36.31 2.79
CA GLU A 138 12.28 37.17 3.93
C GLU A 138 11.53 36.33 4.99
N ALA A 139 12.09 36.27 6.19
CA ALA A 139 11.64 35.51 7.36
C ALA A 139 10.60 36.28 8.19
N ARG A 140 9.73 35.56 8.90
CA ARG A 140 8.86 36.09 9.97
C ARG A 140 9.03 35.26 11.23
N GLU A 141 9.14 35.94 12.37
CA GLU A 141 9.39 35.40 13.71
C GLU A 141 8.25 34.48 14.21
N GLU A 142 8.61 33.35 14.81
CA GLU A 142 7.71 32.41 15.50
C GLU A 142 7.61 32.73 17.01
N PRO A 143 6.45 32.48 17.66
CA PRO A 143 6.31 32.65 19.11
C PRO A 143 6.86 31.45 19.91
N ASP A 144 7.28 31.75 21.14
CA ASP A 144 7.88 30.85 22.13
C ASP A 144 7.08 29.56 22.37
N VAL A 145 7.75 28.41 22.27
CA VAL A 145 7.21 27.09 22.63
C VAL A 145 8.21 26.35 23.52
N ALA A 146 7.67 25.62 24.50
CA ALA A 146 8.38 24.83 25.50
C ALA A 146 9.51 23.93 24.92
N PRO A 147 10.57 23.64 25.70
CA PRO A 147 11.78 23.01 25.17
C PRO A 147 11.52 21.58 24.66
N GLU A 148 11.97 21.33 23.42
CA GLU A 148 11.93 20.04 22.76
C GLU A 148 12.75 18.97 23.52
N PRO A 149 12.33 17.69 23.55
CA PRO A 149 13.24 16.62 23.95
C PRO A 149 14.40 16.58 22.95
N ALA A 150 15.62 16.71 23.46
CA ALA A 150 16.84 16.79 22.67
C ALA A 150 17.05 15.55 21.78
N TYR A 151 16.64 15.62 20.51
CA TYR A 151 17.01 14.67 19.48
C TYR A 151 18.42 15.00 19.00
N THR A 152 19.40 14.20 19.39
CA THR A 152 20.79 14.40 19.01
C THR A 152 21.01 14.08 17.53
N GLY A 153 21.27 15.10 16.73
CA GLY A 153 22.42 15.13 15.82
C GLY A 153 22.22 14.78 14.34
N ARG A 154 21.57 13.67 13.98
CA ARG A 154 21.65 13.15 12.60
C ARG A 154 20.29 13.21 11.88
N LYS A 155 20.19 14.05 10.85
CA LYS A 155 18.98 14.24 10.02
C LYS A 155 18.95 13.21 8.88
N PHE A 156 17.76 12.73 8.52
CA PHE A 156 17.54 11.90 7.33
C PHE A 156 16.53 12.59 6.41
N ARG A 157 16.54 12.17 5.14
CA ARG A 157 15.57 12.57 4.11
C ARG A 157 14.75 11.35 3.71
N LEU A 158 13.42 11.49 3.79
CA LEU A 158 12.50 10.50 3.25
C LEU A 158 12.12 10.84 1.80
N ALA A 159 12.67 10.10 0.84
CA ALA A 159 12.35 10.25 -0.57
C ALA A 159 10.95 9.70 -0.90
N ASP A 160 10.41 10.15 -2.03
CA ASP A 160 9.14 9.66 -2.56
C ASP A 160 9.21 8.14 -2.81
N PRO A 161 8.26 7.34 -2.27
CA PRO A 161 8.31 5.89 -2.37
C PRO A 161 8.10 5.38 -3.81
N VAL A 162 7.36 6.09 -4.67
CA VAL A 162 7.17 5.76 -6.08
C VAL A 162 8.48 5.93 -6.85
N VAL A 163 9.17 7.05 -6.61
CA VAL A 163 10.46 7.32 -7.25
C VAL A 163 11.49 6.29 -6.81
N ALA A 164 11.55 5.99 -5.51
CA ALA A 164 12.48 4.99 -4.97
C ALA A 164 12.19 3.59 -5.51
N ALA A 165 10.92 3.17 -5.57
CA ALA A 165 10.53 1.88 -6.10
C ALA A 165 10.95 1.71 -7.57
N ASN A 166 10.60 2.67 -8.44
CA ASN A 166 10.99 2.61 -9.86
C ASN A 166 12.51 2.56 -10.04
N ARG A 167 13.26 3.39 -9.32
CA ARG A 167 14.73 3.39 -9.37
C ARG A 167 15.31 2.02 -9.03
N VAL A 168 14.84 1.41 -7.93
CA VAL A 168 15.33 0.10 -7.48
C VAL A 168 14.94 -1.00 -8.47
N ILE A 169 13.72 -0.98 -8.99
CA ILE A 169 13.26 -1.93 -9.99
C ILE A 169 14.09 -1.83 -11.28
N ASP A 170 14.46 -0.62 -11.70
CA ASP A 170 15.34 -0.38 -12.86
C ASP A 170 16.76 -0.89 -12.62
N GLU A 171 17.31 -0.67 -11.42
CA GLU A 171 18.64 -1.15 -11.02
C GLU A 171 18.72 -2.69 -11.01
N ILE A 172 17.68 -3.35 -10.49
CA ILE A 172 17.59 -4.82 -10.47
C ILE A 172 17.41 -5.35 -11.90
N GLY A 173 16.57 -4.70 -12.71
CA GLY A 173 16.32 -5.08 -14.10
C GLY A 173 15.88 -6.53 -14.22
N LYS A 174 16.56 -7.31 -15.09
CA LYS A 174 16.25 -8.72 -15.38
C LYS A 174 16.81 -9.71 -14.35
N LYS A 175 17.37 -9.24 -13.23
CA LYS A 175 17.94 -10.12 -12.18
C LYS A 175 16.86 -10.72 -11.28
N ALA A 176 15.62 -10.23 -11.36
CA ALA A 176 14.48 -10.73 -10.60
C ALA A 176 13.30 -11.00 -11.54
N ASP A 177 12.55 -12.05 -11.21
CA ASP A 177 11.34 -12.46 -11.93
C ASP A 177 10.10 -11.82 -11.30
N LEU A 178 10.13 -11.60 -9.98
CA LEU A 178 9.05 -10.99 -9.22
C LEU A 178 9.57 -9.82 -8.38
N PHE A 179 8.77 -8.76 -8.31
CA PHE A 179 9.03 -7.58 -7.49
C PHE A 179 7.94 -7.43 -6.42
N VAL A 180 8.34 -7.52 -5.16
CA VAL A 180 7.48 -7.37 -3.99
C VAL A 180 7.99 -6.18 -3.19
N ALA A 181 7.11 -5.23 -2.88
CA ALA A 181 7.43 -4.21 -1.90
C ALA A 181 6.96 -4.67 -0.50
N VAL A 182 7.81 -4.56 0.50
CA VAL A 182 7.39 -4.50 1.90
C VAL A 182 7.37 -3.03 2.27
N ALA A 183 6.22 -2.55 2.70
CA ALA A 183 5.96 -1.13 2.82
C ALA A 183 5.19 -0.78 4.08
N ASN A 184 5.42 0.41 4.60
CA ASN A 184 4.61 1.02 5.65
C ASN A 184 4.12 2.37 5.15
N VAL A 185 3.22 2.36 4.16
CA VAL A 185 2.82 3.53 3.35
C VAL A 185 1.36 3.89 3.57
N ASP A 186 1.03 5.17 3.53
CA ASP A 186 -0.35 5.61 3.70
C ASP A 186 -1.23 5.32 2.46
N GLU A 187 -2.52 5.62 2.56
CA GLU A 187 -3.47 5.35 1.48
C GLU A 187 -3.14 6.10 0.18
N ALA A 188 -2.68 7.35 0.29
CA ALA A 188 -2.33 8.16 -0.88
C ALA A 188 -1.04 7.65 -1.54
N GLU A 189 -0.06 7.24 -0.73
CA GLU A 189 1.18 6.61 -1.19
C GLU A 189 0.90 5.25 -1.84
N MET A 190 0.01 4.42 -1.27
CA MET A 190 -0.43 3.16 -1.86
C MET A 190 -1.13 3.37 -3.22
N GLU A 191 -2.01 4.37 -3.33
CA GLU A 191 -2.64 4.72 -4.61
C GLU A 191 -1.62 5.21 -5.63
N ALA A 192 -0.65 6.01 -5.20
CA ALA A 192 0.43 6.48 -6.06
C ALA A 192 1.32 5.32 -6.54
N LEU A 193 1.64 4.34 -5.69
CA LEU A 193 2.37 3.13 -6.06
C LEU A 193 1.58 2.30 -7.08
N ARG A 194 0.27 2.11 -6.86
CA ARG A 194 -0.62 1.41 -7.80
C ARG A 194 -0.61 2.04 -9.19
N LYS A 195 -0.76 3.37 -9.24
CA LYS A 195 -0.86 4.11 -10.50
C LYS A 195 0.46 4.21 -11.26
N ASN A 196 1.58 4.32 -10.55
CA ASN A 196 2.85 4.74 -11.14
C ASN A 196 3.96 3.68 -11.06
N VAL A 197 3.70 2.52 -10.47
CA VAL A 197 4.66 1.41 -10.36
C VAL A 197 4.01 0.06 -10.73
N PRO A 198 3.47 -0.10 -11.95
CA PRO A 198 2.79 -1.34 -12.37
C PRO A 198 3.71 -2.57 -12.42
N ARG A 199 5.04 -2.36 -12.40
CA ARG A 199 6.06 -3.42 -12.34
C ARG A 199 6.15 -4.09 -10.97
N LEU A 200 5.63 -3.46 -9.91
CA LEU A 200 5.46 -4.14 -8.62
C LEU A 200 4.31 -5.13 -8.73
N HIS A 201 4.57 -6.37 -8.31
CA HIS A 201 3.58 -7.44 -8.34
C HIS A 201 2.69 -7.37 -7.11
N PHE A 202 3.31 -7.18 -5.95
CA PHE A 202 2.67 -7.19 -4.64
C PHE A 202 3.24 -6.09 -3.74
N VAL A 203 2.41 -5.56 -2.85
CA VAL A 203 2.84 -4.68 -1.76
C VAL A 203 2.34 -5.26 -0.44
N VAL A 204 3.25 -5.77 0.39
CA VAL A 204 2.97 -6.16 1.78
C VAL A 204 2.97 -4.90 2.61
N ASP A 205 1.78 -4.46 3.03
CA ASP A 205 1.57 -3.16 3.65
C ASP A 205 1.22 -3.30 5.14
N GLY A 206 1.99 -2.61 5.97
CA GLY A 206 1.86 -2.57 7.44
C GLY A 206 1.18 -1.32 8.01
N PHE A 207 0.79 -0.33 7.20
CA PHE A 207 0.20 0.91 7.72
C PHE A 207 -1.32 0.80 7.97
N ARG A 208 -2.03 -0.05 7.22
CA ARG A 208 -3.49 -0.17 7.31
C ARG A 208 -3.94 -1.13 8.40
N ASP A 209 -4.73 -0.61 9.35
CA ASP A 209 -5.37 -1.38 10.43
C ASP A 209 -6.47 -2.33 9.96
N SER A 210 -7.06 -2.02 8.81
CA SER A 210 -8.13 -2.80 8.23
C SER A 210 -7.59 -3.74 7.17
N TYR A 211 -7.90 -5.03 7.32
CA TYR A 211 -8.05 -5.89 6.16
C TYR A 211 -9.11 -5.23 5.29
N GLY A 212 -8.71 -4.61 4.17
CA GLY A 212 -9.65 -4.10 3.18
C GLY A 212 -10.63 -5.23 2.91
N GLY A 213 -11.87 -5.06 3.37
CA GLY A 213 -12.85 -6.13 3.59
C GLY A 213 -12.90 -7.09 2.40
N ARG A 214 -13.06 -8.40 2.61
CA ARG A 214 -14.37 -9.12 2.59
C ARG A 214 -15.33 -8.79 1.42
N GLY A 215 -15.03 -7.85 0.54
CA GLY A 215 -15.68 -7.61 -0.73
C GLY A 215 -14.90 -8.32 -1.82
N GLY A 216 -15.56 -9.25 -2.51
CA GLY A 216 -14.99 -10.04 -3.60
C GLY A 216 -14.76 -9.23 -4.87
N ILE A 217 -14.02 -8.12 -4.77
CA ILE A 217 -13.45 -7.46 -5.94
C ILE A 217 -12.25 -8.31 -6.33
N GLU A 218 -12.31 -8.94 -7.51
CA GLU A 218 -11.13 -9.51 -8.15
C GLU A 218 -10.10 -8.38 -8.30
N ARG A 219 -9.00 -8.48 -7.56
CA ARG A 219 -7.89 -7.54 -7.68
C ARG A 219 -7.08 -8.02 -8.87
N THR A 220 -7.33 -7.43 -10.04
CA THR A 220 -6.59 -7.72 -11.27
C THR A 220 -5.46 -6.71 -11.51
N GLU A 221 -5.59 -5.51 -10.95
CA GLU A 221 -4.63 -4.43 -11.15
C GLU A 221 -3.47 -4.51 -10.15
N ARG A 222 -2.26 -4.47 -10.69
CA ARG A 222 -1.00 -4.45 -9.97
C ARG A 222 -0.61 -3.04 -9.49
N PRO A 223 0.23 -2.94 -8.45
CA PRO A 223 0.51 -3.97 -7.44
C PRO A 223 -0.71 -4.39 -6.61
N HIS A 224 -0.76 -5.69 -6.28
CA HIS A 224 -1.76 -6.23 -5.38
C HIS A 224 -1.35 -5.97 -3.92
N PRO A 225 -2.13 -5.20 -3.12
CA PRO A 225 -1.81 -5.02 -1.73
C PRO A 225 -2.15 -6.25 -0.91
N LEU A 226 -1.27 -6.57 0.02
CA LEU A 226 -1.35 -7.68 0.96
C LEU A 226 -1.30 -7.06 2.37
N THR A 227 -2.43 -7.05 3.09
CA THR A 227 -2.52 -6.50 4.46
C THR A 227 -2.85 -7.60 5.45
N VAL A 228 -2.22 -7.55 6.63
CA VAL A 228 -2.30 -8.60 7.66
C VAL A 228 -2.67 -7.99 9.00
N GLY A 229 -3.88 -7.42 9.10
CA GLY A 229 -4.44 -6.91 10.35
C GLY A 229 -3.46 -6.06 11.19
N HIS A 230 -3.65 -6.05 12.51
CA HIS A 230 -2.81 -5.28 13.44
C HIS A 230 -2.47 -6.08 14.71
N LYS A 231 -1.49 -5.58 15.48
CA LYS A 231 -1.09 -6.07 16.82
C LYS A 231 -0.73 -7.56 16.87
N GLY A 232 -0.17 -8.10 15.79
CA GLY A 232 0.25 -9.50 15.74
C GLY A 232 -0.90 -10.51 15.93
N LYS A 233 -2.15 -10.12 15.69
CA LYS A 233 -3.31 -11.03 15.82
C LYS A 233 -3.37 -12.10 14.74
N TYR A 234 -2.72 -11.84 13.60
CA TYR A 234 -2.79 -12.69 12.43
C TYR A 234 -1.42 -12.89 11.78
N VAL A 235 -1.25 -14.03 11.13
CA VAL A 235 -0.19 -14.25 10.15
C VAL A 235 -0.83 -14.41 8.77
N GLY A 236 -0.38 -13.60 7.82
CA GLY A 236 -0.82 -13.66 6.44
C GLY A 236 -0.02 -14.73 5.70
N LEU A 237 -0.73 -15.62 5.02
CA LEU A 237 -0.15 -16.61 4.12
C LEU A 237 -0.52 -16.24 2.69
N VAL A 238 0.50 -16.00 1.87
CA VAL A 238 0.30 -15.68 0.46
C VAL A 238 0.94 -16.79 -0.35
N LYS A 239 0.11 -17.53 -1.08
CA LYS A 239 0.56 -18.56 -2.01
C LYS A 239 0.58 -17.95 -3.39
N ILE A 240 1.72 -17.99 -4.05
CA ILE A 240 1.91 -17.44 -5.39
C ILE A 240 2.24 -18.60 -6.31
N ARG A 241 1.54 -18.70 -7.44
CA ARG A 241 1.91 -19.59 -8.53
C ARG A 241 2.19 -18.76 -9.77
N VAL A 242 3.43 -18.85 -10.23
CA VAL A 242 3.85 -18.30 -11.51
C VAL A 242 3.68 -19.39 -12.56
N VAL A 243 3.08 -19.03 -13.68
CA VAL A 243 2.93 -19.89 -14.85
C VAL A 243 3.60 -19.17 -16.01
N ASP A 244 4.48 -19.87 -16.72
CA ASP A 244 5.06 -19.36 -17.96
C ASP A 244 3.94 -19.20 -18.99
N GLY A 245 3.64 -17.96 -19.35
CA GLY A 245 2.51 -17.61 -20.20
C GLY A 245 2.74 -16.32 -20.95
N GLU A 246 1.81 -15.99 -21.85
CA GLU A 246 1.89 -14.79 -22.69
C GLU A 246 1.66 -13.49 -21.92
N THR A 247 1.02 -13.56 -20.75
CA THR A 247 0.70 -12.40 -19.92
C THR A 247 1.42 -12.46 -18.58
N ASP A 248 1.78 -11.30 -18.06
CA ASP A 248 2.23 -11.15 -16.68
C ASP A 248 1.03 -10.95 -15.73
N GLU A 249 -0.21 -11.23 -16.12
CA GLU A 249 -1.34 -11.00 -15.20
C GLU A 249 -1.36 -11.99 -14.03
N PHE A 250 -1.72 -11.50 -12.84
CA PHE A 250 -1.99 -12.33 -11.68
C PHE A 250 -3.48 -12.35 -11.38
N VAL A 251 -4.05 -13.54 -11.24
CA VAL A 251 -5.44 -13.71 -10.83
C VAL A 251 -5.51 -13.88 -9.30
N ASP A 252 -6.31 -13.05 -8.64
CA ASP A 252 -6.65 -13.21 -7.22
C ASP A 252 -7.65 -14.37 -7.03
N MET A 253 -7.18 -15.48 -6.49
CA MET A 253 -7.99 -16.68 -6.27
C MET A 253 -8.67 -16.70 -4.89
N GLY A 254 -8.58 -15.62 -4.11
CA GLY A 254 -9.20 -15.55 -2.78
C GLY A 254 -10.72 -15.73 -2.82
N ALA A 255 -11.39 -15.28 -3.88
CA ALA A 255 -12.83 -15.50 -4.06
C ALA A 255 -13.18 -16.98 -4.21
N ARG A 256 -12.36 -17.73 -4.97
CA ARG A 256 -12.48 -19.19 -5.10
C ARG A 256 -12.22 -19.89 -3.77
N THR A 257 -11.14 -19.55 -3.06
CA THR A 257 -10.82 -20.17 -1.77
C THR A 257 -11.98 -20.02 -0.77
N ARG A 258 -12.55 -18.81 -0.68
CA ARG A 258 -13.76 -18.55 0.13
C ARG A 258 -14.98 -19.33 -0.36
N ALA A 259 -15.14 -19.47 -1.68
CA ALA A 259 -16.23 -20.24 -2.26
C ALA A 259 -16.14 -21.72 -1.89
N VAL A 260 -14.96 -22.32 -1.96
CA VAL A 260 -14.69 -23.70 -1.55
C VAL A 260 -15.04 -23.93 -0.08
N GLU A 261 -14.61 -23.06 0.83
CA GLU A 261 -14.93 -23.19 2.25
C GLU A 261 -16.42 -22.99 2.56
N SER A 262 -17.05 -22.02 1.89
CA SER A 262 -18.47 -21.74 2.05
C SER A 262 -19.31 -22.90 1.52
N LEU A 263 -18.92 -23.47 0.39
CA LEU A 263 -19.53 -24.63 -0.22
C LEU A 263 -19.48 -25.82 0.73
N LYS A 264 -18.30 -26.14 1.30
CA LYS A 264 -18.14 -27.22 2.29
C LYS A 264 -19.04 -27.06 3.53
N ARG A 265 -19.28 -25.82 3.98
CA ARG A 265 -20.23 -25.54 5.09
C ARG A 265 -21.68 -25.73 4.67
N LEU A 266 -22.02 -25.27 3.48
CA LEU A 266 -23.38 -25.29 2.95
C LEU A 266 -23.82 -26.69 2.52
N GLU A 267 -22.94 -27.47 1.89
CA GLU A 267 -23.19 -28.88 1.55
C GLU A 267 -23.41 -29.74 2.79
N ARG A 268 -22.68 -29.48 3.89
CA ARG A 268 -22.97 -30.13 5.19
C ARG A 268 -24.34 -29.74 5.74
N ALA A 269 -24.80 -28.51 5.50
CA ALA A 269 -26.14 -28.07 5.92
C ALA A 269 -27.24 -28.65 5.03
N TRP A 270 -26.98 -28.79 3.73
CA TRP A 270 -27.85 -29.44 2.75
C TRP A 270 -28.03 -30.92 3.08
N LYS A 271 -26.93 -31.62 3.38
CA LYS A 271 -26.98 -33.03 3.81
C LYS A 271 -27.88 -33.23 5.04
N ARG A 272 -27.78 -32.35 6.04
CA ARG A 272 -28.68 -32.38 7.22
C ARG A 272 -30.14 -32.13 6.87
N LEU A 273 -30.42 -31.42 5.77
CA LEU A 273 -31.77 -31.18 5.29
C LEU A 273 -32.28 -32.41 4.52
N GLU A 274 -31.44 -33.04 3.70
CA GLU A 274 -31.71 -34.34 3.05
C GLU A 274 -32.01 -35.42 4.10
N ASP A 275 -31.21 -35.51 5.17
CA ASP A 275 -31.41 -36.48 6.25
C ASP A 275 -32.78 -36.29 6.93
N ARG A 276 -33.25 -35.03 7.09
CA ARG A 276 -34.59 -34.70 7.64
C ARG A 276 -35.72 -34.94 6.65
N ALA A 277 -35.41 -34.93 5.36
CA ALA A 277 -36.31 -35.30 4.27
C ALA A 277 -36.24 -36.81 3.98
N GLU A 278 -35.73 -37.61 4.93
CA GLU A 278 -35.62 -39.07 4.83
C GLU A 278 -34.80 -39.53 3.60
N GLY A 279 -33.80 -38.74 3.21
CA GLY A 279 -32.94 -38.98 2.05
C GLY A 279 -33.53 -38.52 0.72
N ASN A 280 -34.73 -37.93 0.70
CA ASN A 280 -35.32 -37.34 -0.50
C ASN A 280 -34.72 -35.96 -0.81
N ASP A 281 -34.82 -35.55 -2.06
CA ASP A 281 -34.48 -34.19 -2.47
C ASP A 281 -35.33 -33.16 -1.71
N PRO A 282 -34.72 -32.23 -0.93
CA PRO A 282 -35.46 -31.28 -0.11
C PRO A 282 -36.41 -30.35 -0.87
N LEU A 283 -36.14 -30.04 -2.13
CA LEU A 283 -37.06 -29.22 -2.95
C LEU A 283 -38.34 -29.99 -3.28
N THR A 284 -38.21 -31.28 -3.52
CA THR A 284 -39.33 -32.17 -3.81
C THR A 284 -40.09 -32.56 -2.53
N TYR A 285 -39.39 -32.91 -1.45
CA TYR A 285 -40.01 -33.38 -0.20
C TYR A 285 -40.80 -32.27 0.53
N TYR A 286 -40.31 -31.03 0.48
CA TYR A 286 -40.96 -29.89 1.16
C TYR A 286 -41.80 -29.02 0.23
N ASP A 287 -42.19 -29.50 -0.96
CA ASP A 287 -42.97 -28.73 -1.97
C ASP A 287 -44.21 -28.02 -1.38
N LYS A 288 -44.86 -28.65 -0.40
CA LYS A 288 -46.06 -28.14 0.29
C LYS A 288 -45.76 -27.36 1.57
N ASP A 289 -44.54 -27.43 2.10
CA ASP A 289 -44.10 -26.62 3.25
C ASP A 289 -43.34 -25.39 2.77
N SER A 290 -44.06 -24.27 2.65
CA SER A 290 -43.52 -23.00 2.15
C SER A 290 -42.30 -22.47 2.92
N ARG A 291 -42.07 -22.89 4.17
CA ARG A 291 -40.92 -22.45 4.96
C ARG A 291 -39.68 -23.28 4.62
N TYR A 292 -39.80 -24.60 4.61
CA TYR A 292 -38.68 -25.48 4.30
C TYR A 292 -38.32 -25.46 2.82
N TYR A 293 -39.31 -25.33 1.92
CA TYR A 293 -39.08 -25.14 0.50
C TYR A 293 -38.22 -23.91 0.21
N ARG A 294 -38.62 -22.73 0.71
CA ARG A 294 -37.86 -21.48 0.50
C ARG A 294 -36.43 -21.56 1.04
N ARG A 295 -36.25 -22.25 2.17
CA ARG A 295 -34.92 -22.51 2.74
C ARG A 295 -34.09 -23.41 1.83
N ALA A 296 -34.66 -24.51 1.33
CA ALA A 296 -34.01 -25.41 0.39
C ALA A 296 -33.65 -24.68 -0.90
N GLU A 297 -34.57 -23.93 -1.49
CA GLU A 297 -34.35 -23.16 -2.72
C GLU A 297 -33.20 -22.15 -2.59
N THR A 298 -33.21 -21.36 -1.51
CA THR A 298 -32.14 -20.39 -1.23
C THR A 298 -30.79 -21.09 -1.05
N MET A 299 -30.77 -22.22 -0.33
CA MET A 299 -29.57 -23.00 -0.10
C MET A 299 -29.03 -23.60 -1.39
N LYS A 300 -29.90 -24.19 -2.22
CA LYS A 300 -29.56 -24.79 -3.51
C LYS A 300 -28.96 -23.78 -4.47
N ARG A 301 -29.64 -22.64 -4.66
CA ARG A 301 -29.12 -21.53 -5.48
C ARG A 301 -27.73 -21.11 -5.04
N ARG A 302 -27.53 -20.98 -3.72
CA ARG A 302 -26.23 -20.60 -3.17
C ARG A 302 -25.16 -21.69 -3.34
N ILE A 303 -25.52 -22.97 -3.24
CA ILE A 303 -24.61 -24.09 -3.54
C ILE A 303 -24.16 -24.02 -5.00
N ASP A 304 -25.08 -23.82 -5.94
CA ASP A 304 -24.77 -23.78 -7.36
C ASP A 304 -23.88 -22.57 -7.72
N GLU A 305 -24.19 -21.38 -7.17
CA GLU A 305 -23.33 -20.18 -7.25
C GLU A 305 -21.91 -20.45 -6.73
N LEU A 306 -21.79 -21.10 -5.57
CA LEU A 306 -20.51 -21.38 -4.94
C LEU A 306 -19.73 -22.48 -5.67
N ARG A 307 -20.40 -23.47 -6.24
CA ARG A 307 -19.78 -24.51 -7.08
C ARG A 307 -19.14 -23.91 -8.31
N ALA A 308 -19.85 -23.03 -9.03
CA ALA A 308 -19.30 -22.33 -10.19
C ALA A 308 -18.04 -21.51 -9.84
N LYS A 309 -18.04 -20.82 -8.69
CA LYS A 309 -16.88 -20.07 -8.20
C LYS A 309 -15.74 -20.98 -7.72
N ALA A 310 -16.06 -22.12 -7.10
CA ALA A 310 -15.08 -23.09 -6.62
C ALA A 310 -14.39 -23.84 -7.76
N SER A 311 -15.11 -24.10 -8.86
CA SER A 311 -14.58 -24.76 -10.06
C SER A 311 -13.73 -23.86 -10.96
N TYR A 312 -13.76 -22.53 -10.74
CA TYR A 312 -12.94 -21.61 -11.52
C TYR A 312 -11.45 -21.95 -11.41
N SER A 313 -10.77 -21.99 -12.56
CA SER A 313 -9.33 -22.25 -12.69
C SER A 313 -8.73 -21.24 -13.66
N PRO A 314 -7.65 -20.53 -13.29
CA PRO A 314 -7.01 -19.55 -14.15
C PRO A 314 -6.03 -20.27 -15.10
N GLU A 315 -6.55 -21.07 -16.03
CA GLU A 315 -5.74 -21.87 -16.96
C GLU A 315 -4.72 -20.99 -17.72
N GLY A 316 -3.46 -21.40 -17.70
CA GLY A 316 -2.36 -20.68 -18.36
C GLY A 316 -1.99 -19.32 -17.74
N LYS A 317 -2.60 -18.92 -16.62
CA LYS A 317 -2.32 -17.63 -15.96
C LYS A 317 -1.65 -17.82 -14.60
N SER A 318 -0.80 -16.87 -14.25
CA SER A 318 -0.25 -16.76 -12.90
C SER A 318 -1.36 -16.37 -11.92
N TYR A 319 -1.29 -16.84 -10.68
CA TYR A 319 -2.32 -16.57 -9.69
C TYR A 319 -1.78 -16.55 -8.26
N PHE A 320 -2.54 -15.96 -7.35
CA PHE A 320 -2.22 -15.96 -5.93
C PHE A 320 -3.44 -16.21 -5.05
N GLU A 321 -3.21 -16.78 -3.88
CA GLU A 321 -4.20 -16.99 -2.84
C GLU A 321 -3.71 -16.32 -1.55
N ILE A 322 -4.61 -15.61 -0.87
CA ILE A 322 -4.35 -15.02 0.44
C ILE A 322 -5.18 -15.77 1.48
N ASP A 323 -4.51 -16.21 2.52
CA ASP A 323 -5.10 -16.78 3.72
C ASP A 323 -4.60 -16.03 4.97
N GLN A 324 -5.35 -16.11 6.06
CA GLN A 324 -5.02 -15.48 7.32
C GLN A 324 -5.22 -16.47 8.46
N LEU A 325 -4.14 -16.72 9.19
CA LEU A 325 -4.18 -17.53 10.40
C LEU A 325 -4.29 -16.61 11.59
N MET A 326 -5.35 -16.76 12.39
CA MET A 326 -5.47 -16.12 13.68
C MET A 326 -4.50 -16.78 14.67
N LEU A 327 -3.69 -15.98 15.35
CA LEU A 327 -2.81 -16.47 16.40
C LEU A 327 -3.60 -16.62 17.71
N ASP A 328 -3.35 -17.73 18.41
CA ASP A 328 -3.92 -18.06 19.71
C ASP A 328 -3.31 -17.24 20.86
N LYS A 329 -2.06 -16.83 20.70
CA LYS A 329 -1.34 -15.92 21.59
C LYS A 329 -1.00 -14.63 20.85
N ALA A 330 -1.44 -13.50 21.39
CA ALA A 330 -0.98 -12.18 20.93
C ALA A 330 0.47 -11.93 21.39
N TYR A 331 1.22 -11.15 20.63
CA TYR A 331 2.50 -10.63 21.09
C TYR A 331 2.24 -9.75 22.33
N PRO A 332 2.99 -9.89 23.44
CA PRO A 332 2.84 -8.99 24.57
C PRO A 332 3.12 -7.58 24.07
N ALA A 333 2.16 -6.68 24.27
CA ALA A 333 2.34 -5.29 23.90
C ALA A 333 3.51 -4.72 24.69
N ASP A 334 4.39 -3.97 24.03
CA ASP A 334 5.43 -3.23 24.73
C ASP A 334 4.75 -2.10 25.51
N ALA A 335 4.79 -2.17 26.83
CA ALA A 335 4.12 -1.21 27.70
C ALA A 335 4.60 0.24 27.45
N ALA A 336 5.86 0.42 27.03
CA ALA A 336 6.38 1.74 26.68
C ALA A 336 5.82 2.24 25.35
N LEU A 337 5.57 1.33 24.40
CA LEU A 337 4.94 1.67 23.12
C LEU A 337 3.45 1.97 23.29
N GLU A 338 2.71 1.21 24.11
CA GLU A 338 1.29 1.47 24.38
C GLU A 338 1.08 2.80 25.13
N ALA A 339 1.95 3.13 26.09
CA ALA A 339 1.91 4.42 26.77
C ALA A 339 2.08 5.59 25.77
N ARG A 340 3.02 5.47 24.83
CA ARG A 340 3.27 6.47 23.79
C ARG A 340 2.10 6.59 22.80
N MET A 341 1.49 5.47 22.42
CA MET A 341 0.30 5.47 21.56
C MET A 341 -0.89 6.19 22.23
N HIS A 342 -1.11 5.94 23.53
CA HIS A 342 -2.16 6.62 24.30
C HIS A 342 -1.91 8.12 24.45
N GLU A 343 -0.66 8.55 24.62
CA GLU A 343 -0.31 9.99 24.61
C GLU A 343 -0.63 10.64 23.26
N VAL A 344 -0.30 9.99 22.15
CA VAL A 344 -0.57 10.53 20.81
C VAL A 344 -2.08 10.57 20.52
N GLU A 345 -2.83 9.52 20.85
CA GLU A 345 -4.30 9.48 20.68
C GLU A 345 -5.03 10.50 21.57
N GLY A 346 -4.51 10.78 22.78
CA GLY A 346 -5.09 11.75 23.70
C GLY A 346 -4.98 13.22 23.25
N THR A 347 -4.04 13.54 22.35
CA THR A 347 -3.84 14.91 21.84
C THR A 347 -4.77 15.31 20.69
N GLY A 348 -5.60 14.38 20.19
CA GLY A 348 -6.57 14.63 19.12
C GLY A 348 -7.97 15.07 19.58
N ALA A 349 -8.26 15.02 20.88
CA ALA A 349 -9.52 15.50 21.45
C ALA A 349 -9.36 16.97 21.89
N VAL A 350 -9.43 17.90 20.95
CA VAL A 350 -9.70 19.29 21.30
C VAL A 350 -11.13 19.34 21.84
N GLU A 351 -11.22 19.63 23.13
CA GLU A 351 -12.43 19.96 23.86
C GLU A 351 -13.26 20.99 23.06
N ALA A 352 -14.35 20.54 22.48
CA ALA A 352 -15.48 21.41 22.20
C ALA A 352 -16.40 21.30 23.42
N GLU A 353 -16.28 22.24 24.35
CA GLU A 353 -17.42 22.86 25.07
C GLU A 353 -16.91 23.84 26.14
N GLY A 354 -17.41 25.08 26.07
CA GLY A 354 -17.27 26.01 27.19
C GLY A 354 -17.21 27.50 26.86
N THR A 355 -18.12 28.04 26.05
CA THR A 355 -18.41 29.48 26.09
C THR A 355 -19.91 29.72 26.21
N SER A 356 -20.28 30.16 27.42
CA SER A 356 -21.42 30.98 27.88
C SER A 356 -22.84 30.57 27.52
#